data_AF-A0A7W8BUV3-F1
#
_entry.id   AF-A0A7W8BUV3-F1
#
_cell.length_a   1.000
_cell.length_b   1.000
_cell.length_c   1.000
_cell.angle_alpha   90.00
_cell.angle_beta   90.00
_cell.angle_gamma   90.00
#
_symmetry.space_group_name_H-M   'P 1'
#
loop_
_entity.id
_entity.type
_entity.pdbx_description
1 polymer ?
#
loop_
_entity_poly.entity_id
_entity_poly.type
_entity_poly.pdbx_seq_one_letter_code
_entity_poly.pdbx_strand_id
1 'polypeptide(L)' 'MPDAPERPPRRDDTAADVGSLVRLGRQDPPPIPRPATQPFLEPDWPPPDDEPA' A
#
# COMPACT_ATOMS: atom_id res chain seq x y z
N MET A 1 -1.51 -28.72 30.29
CA MET A 1 -1.59 -27.26 30.10
C MET A 1 -2.95 -26.98 29.51
N PRO A 2 -3.79 -26.11 30.10
CA PRO A 2 -5.04 -25.73 29.45
C PRO A 2 -4.72 -24.97 28.15
N ASP A 3 -5.56 -25.18 27.13
CA ASP A 3 -5.42 -24.48 25.86
C ASP A 3 -5.62 -22.98 26.03
N ALA A 4 -4.85 -22.19 25.27
CA ALA A 4 -5.01 -20.75 25.26
C ALA A 4 -6.36 -20.39 24.65
N PRO A 5 -7.15 -19.50 25.29
CA PRO A 5 -8.43 -19.09 24.75
C PRO A 5 -8.25 -18.43 23.38
N GLU A 6 -9.18 -18.72 22.47
CA GLU A 6 -9.21 -18.10 21.15
C GLU A 6 -9.34 -16.59 21.30
N ARG A 7 -8.37 -15.85 20.75
CA ARG A 7 -8.38 -14.39 20.82
C ARG A 7 -9.27 -13.86 19.70
N PRO A 8 -10.25 -13.00 20.00
CA PRO A 8 -11.03 -12.36 18.95
C PRO A 8 -10.11 -11.59 18.00
N PRO A 9 -10.48 -11.42 16.72
CA PRO A 9 -9.76 -10.56 15.81
C PRO A 9 -9.59 -9.18 16.47
N ARG A 10 -8.37 -8.64 16.45
CA ARG A 10 -8.15 -7.27 16.93
C ARG A 10 -8.95 -6.33 16.04
N ARG A 11 -10.07 -5.83 16.56
CA ARG A 11 -10.69 -4.62 16.03
C ARG A 11 -9.88 -3.46 16.57
N ASP A 12 -9.10 -2.86 15.69
CA ASP A 12 -8.26 -1.70 16.00
C ASP A 12 -9.11 -0.41 16.15
N ASP A 13 -10.28 -0.51 16.79
CA ASP A 13 -11.20 0.61 17.02
C ASP A 13 -10.58 1.66 17.97
N THR A 14 -9.53 1.27 18.70
CA THR A 14 -8.75 2.14 19.59
C THR A 14 -7.37 2.50 19.03
N ALA A 15 -7.01 2.04 17.83
CA ALA A 15 -5.75 2.43 17.22
C ALA A 15 -5.83 3.91 16.83
N ALA A 16 -4.93 4.72 17.36
CA ALA A 16 -4.78 6.09 16.89
C ALA A 16 -4.33 6.04 15.42
N ASP A 17 -4.98 6.82 14.57
CA ASP A 17 -4.53 6.97 13.19
C ASP A 17 -3.12 7.59 13.16
N VAL A 18 -2.35 7.26 12.12
CA VAL A 18 -0.98 7.76 11.96
C VAL A 18 -0.92 9.29 11.99
N GLY A 19 -1.93 9.99 11.46
CA GLY A 19 -2.01 11.44 11.51
C GLY A 19 -2.10 11.98 12.94
N SER A 20 -2.90 11.34 13.80
CA SER A 20 -2.97 11.65 15.22
C SER A 20 -1.65 11.38 15.95
N LEU A 21 -0.96 10.28 15.64
CA LEU A 21 0.35 9.97 16.22
C LEU A 21 1.44 10.99 15.81
N VAL A 22 1.43 11.43 14.55
CA VAL A 22 2.34 12.46 14.03
C VAL A 22 2.10 13.80 14.75
N ARG A 23 0.84 14.21 14.94
CA ARG A 23 0.51 15.45 15.70
C ARG A 23 1.00 15.40 17.14
N LEU A 24 1.03 14.23 17.75
CA LEU A 24 1.53 14.01 19.12
C LEU A 24 3.06 13.89 19.19
N GLY A 25 3.78 13.97 18.07
CA GLY A 25 5.23 13.77 18.00
C GLY A 25 5.66 12.34 18.36
N ARG A 26 4.75 11.36 18.22
CA ARG A 26 5.00 9.95 18.55
C ARG A 26 5.46 9.14 17.34
N GLN A 27 5.33 9.69 16.13
CA GLN A 27 5.75 9.08 14.88
C GLN A 27 6.16 10.17 13.88
N ASP A 28 7.07 9.83 12.96
CA ASP A 28 7.43 10.70 11.85
C ASP A 28 6.34 10.72 10.76
N PRO A 29 6.17 11.85 10.04
CA PRO A 29 5.24 11.92 8.92
C PRO A 29 5.65 10.93 7.82
N PRO A 30 4.68 10.31 7.12
CA PRO A 30 4.99 9.46 5.99
C PRO A 30 5.70 10.27 4.88
N PRO A 31 6.60 9.64 4.10
CA PRO A 31 7.28 10.32 3.02
C PRO A 31 6.28 10.76 1.94
N ILE A 32 6.50 11.94 1.37
CA ILE A 32 5.72 12.42 0.22
C ILE A 32 6.14 11.58 -1.00
N PRO A 33 5.18 10.94 -1.71
CA PRO A 33 5.49 10.24 -2.95
C PRO A 33 6.12 11.20 -3.96
N ARG A 34 7.19 10.75 -4.63
CA ARG A 34 7.79 11.53 -5.71
C ARG A 34 6.76 11.66 -6.85
N PRO A 35 6.74 12.79 -7.58
CA PRO A 35 5.94 12.90 -8.79
C PRO A 35 6.22 11.73 -9.73
N ALA A 36 5.16 11.12 -10.26
CA ALA A 36 5.31 10.06 -11.24
C ALA A 36 5.93 10.65 -12.52
N THR A 37 7.14 10.24 -12.85
CA THR A 37 7.79 10.63 -14.11
C THR A 37 7.16 9.94 -15.31
N GLN A 38 6.50 8.80 -15.09
CA GLN A 38 5.76 8.03 -16.09
C GLN A 38 4.49 7.46 -15.43
N PRO A 39 3.38 8.21 -15.38
CA PRO A 39 2.15 7.80 -14.69
C PRO A 39 1.43 6.63 -15.40
N PHE A 40 1.75 6.39 -16.67
CA PHE A 40 1.15 5.34 -17.48
C PHE A 40 2.25 4.48 -18.10
N LEU A 41 2.09 3.16 -18.01
CA LEU A 41 2.90 2.22 -18.76
C LEU A 41 2.43 2.21 -20.22
N GLU A 42 3.38 2.11 -21.16
CA GLU A 42 3.02 1.85 -22.56
C GLU A 42 2.50 0.40 -22.67
N PRO A 43 1.46 0.15 -23.48
CA PRO A 43 1.01 -1.20 -23.73
C PRO A 43 2.09 -1.99 -24.49
N ASP A 44 2.36 -3.21 -24.02
CA ASP A 44 3.22 -4.16 -24.73
C ASP A 44 2.40 -4.83 -25.85
N TRP A 45 2.49 -4.27 -27.06
CA TRP A 45 1.81 -4.81 -28.23
C TRP A 45 2.67 -5.89 -28.89
N PRO A 46 2.09 -7.02 -29.34
CA PRO A 46 2.82 -7.97 -30.15
C PRO A 46 3.33 -7.30 -31.44
N PRO A 47 4.46 -7.77 -32.01
CA PRO A 47 4.93 -7.27 -33.29
C PRO A 47 3.84 -7.46 -34.36
N PRO A 48 3.74 -6.55 -35.35
CA PRO A 48 2.80 -6.73 -36.46
C PRO A 48 3.11 -8.04 -37.18
N ASP A 49 2.06 -8.79 -37.53
CA ASP A 49 2.20 -9.97 -38.37
C ASP A 49 2.85 -9.53 -39.71
N ASP A 50 3.98 -10.14 -40.06
CA ASP A 50 4.60 -9.96 -41.39
C ASP A 50 3.61 -10.48 -42.44
N GLU A 51 2.80 -9.59 -43.03
CA GLU A 51 1.99 -9.92 -44.19
C GLU A 51 2.93 -10.20 -45.38
N PRO A 52 2.86 -11.39 -46.03
CA PRO A 52 3.67 -11.66 -47.19
C PRO A 52 3.27 -10.74 -48.36
N ALA A 53 4.30 -10.16 -48.99
CA ALA A 53 4.23 -9.22 -50.10
C ALA A 53 3.52 -9.73 -51.36
#